data_AF-A0A4R2TGG6-F1
#
_entry.id   AF-A0A4R2TGG6-F1
#
_cell.length_a   1.000
_cell.length_b   1.000
_cell.length_c   1.000
_cell.angle_alpha   90.00
_cell.angle_beta   90.00
_cell.angle_gamma   90.00
#
_symmetry.space_group_name_H-M   'P 1'
#
loop_
_entity.id
_entity.type
_entity.pdbx_description
1 polymer ?
#
loop_
_entity_poly.entity_id
_entity_poly.type
_entity_poly.pdbx_seq_one_letter_code
_entity_poly.pdbx_strand_id
1 'polypeptide(L)'
;MADKTVEDERITIELVKYFLSVRPLIAKLDAIDADTFQSQGLRASKVISEILLFFELAESVVTRAGQLRDRVVVFVSWAVHEVCTEAFIANAERRPAEASRFGIILLCARRYGVCSPMLARVEALIRSPGYFAVERLPFRHHEATWLYERVTNVAVAEHLVCRSSLLSRFTHPSMMARTDLYAKTHSAMFETDFGRRRSEHCAIFPDVAIALDHDLAYTFCDADWDLVGEICLTQVFLECRGPTFQQADAALRSIYKKFGFIPSITFDSKTANSLPEQDDDLYRFIHSYHTTLVFGLLIVCAANAIPARIENSDIEPASGNVLAAIVEKFGVSELDYGPMNEDWFSDDFEMGLDMLIDGYATRCYVSHGLGDARALLEQCAEHAGPLSRDSHAFYARF
;
A
#
# COMPACT_ATOMS: atom_id res chain seq x y z
N MET A 1 -1.51 -15.65 -19.08
CA MET A 1 -2.63 -14.90 -18.45
C MET A 1 -3.56 -15.79 -17.64
N ALA A 2 -4.07 -16.92 -18.17
CA ALA A 2 -4.98 -17.80 -17.43
C ALA A 2 -4.41 -18.32 -16.08
N ASP A 3 -3.14 -18.74 -16.05
CA ASP A 3 -2.51 -19.24 -14.82
C ASP A 3 -2.35 -18.18 -13.72
N LYS A 4 -2.10 -16.92 -14.10
CA LYS A 4 -1.97 -15.80 -13.13
C LYS A 4 -3.30 -15.53 -12.43
N THR A 5 -4.42 -15.60 -13.15
CA THR A 5 -5.76 -15.39 -12.57
C THR A 5 -6.13 -16.46 -11.55
N VAL A 6 -5.80 -17.73 -11.81
CA VAL A 6 -6.05 -18.83 -10.87
C VAL A 6 -5.22 -18.67 -9.59
N GLU A 7 -3.95 -18.30 -9.75
CA GLU A 7 -3.05 -18.06 -8.62
C GLU A 7 -3.48 -16.85 -7.78
N ASP A 8 -3.86 -15.75 -8.42
CA ASP A 8 -4.36 -14.55 -7.73
C ASP A 8 -5.66 -14.84 -6.94
N GLU A 9 -6.56 -15.66 -7.51
CA GLU A 9 -7.77 -16.11 -6.80
C GLU A 9 -7.44 -17.00 -5.61
N ARG A 10 -6.47 -17.92 -5.75
CA ARG A 10 -5.99 -18.77 -4.65
C ARG A 10 -5.40 -17.94 -3.51
N ILE A 11 -4.49 -17.01 -3.80
CA ILE A 11 -3.88 -16.10 -2.81
C ILE A 11 -4.97 -15.27 -2.13
N THR A 12 -5.93 -14.73 -2.90
CA THR A 12 -7.04 -13.96 -2.33
C THR A 12 -7.86 -14.79 -1.34
N ILE A 13 -8.18 -16.05 -1.67
CA ILE A 13 -8.88 -16.98 -0.78
C ILE A 13 -8.11 -17.24 0.51
N GLU A 14 -6.79 -17.42 0.42
CA GLU A 14 -5.91 -17.63 1.58
C GLU A 14 -5.88 -16.41 2.49
N LEU A 15 -5.76 -15.21 1.91
CA LEU A 15 -5.81 -13.95 2.65
C LEU A 15 -7.16 -13.70 3.30
N VAL A 16 -8.27 -14.01 2.63
CA VAL A 16 -9.61 -13.94 3.25
C VAL A 16 -9.68 -14.86 4.46
N LYS A 17 -9.18 -16.11 4.35
CA LYS A 17 -9.15 -17.04 5.49
C LYS A 17 -8.27 -16.55 6.62
N TYR A 18 -7.10 -16.00 6.31
CA TYR A 18 -6.20 -15.37 7.26
C TYR A 18 -6.91 -14.23 8.01
N PHE A 19 -7.48 -13.25 7.33
CA PHE A 19 -8.15 -12.12 7.98
C PHE A 19 -9.41 -12.52 8.77
N LEU A 20 -10.09 -13.60 8.39
CA LEU A 20 -11.17 -14.15 9.21
C LEU A 20 -10.67 -14.78 10.52
N SER A 21 -9.42 -15.25 10.55
CA SER A 21 -8.81 -15.91 11.73
C SER A 21 -8.18 -14.95 12.73
N VAL A 22 -7.81 -13.73 12.34
CA VAL A 22 -7.10 -12.77 13.22
C VAL A 22 -7.99 -12.06 14.26
N ARG A 23 -9.31 -12.35 14.30
CA ARG A 23 -10.26 -11.74 15.26
C ARG A 23 -9.78 -11.83 16.73
N PRO A 24 -9.27 -12.97 17.24
CA PRO A 24 -8.75 -13.04 18.60
C PRO A 24 -7.51 -12.15 18.82
N LEU A 25 -6.69 -11.94 17.79
CA LEU A 25 -5.51 -11.06 17.85
C LEU A 25 -5.93 -9.59 17.88
N ILE A 26 -6.93 -9.21 17.09
CA ILE A 26 -7.51 -7.85 17.11
C ILE A 26 -8.03 -7.51 18.51
N ALA A 27 -8.74 -8.43 19.17
CA ALA A 27 -9.26 -8.22 20.52
C ALA A 27 -8.15 -8.01 21.57
N LYS A 28 -6.94 -8.51 21.33
CA LYS A 28 -5.78 -8.29 22.20
C LYS A 28 -5.16 -6.90 22.01
N LEU A 29 -5.33 -6.25 20.84
CA LEU A 29 -4.68 -4.97 20.54
C LEU A 29 -5.03 -3.87 21.55
N ASP A 30 -6.28 -3.81 22.00
CA ASP A 30 -6.72 -2.80 22.96
C ASP A 30 -6.23 -3.07 24.40
N ALA A 31 -5.71 -4.29 24.65
CA ALA A 31 -5.10 -4.67 25.93
C ALA A 31 -3.59 -4.43 25.96
N ILE A 32 -2.94 -4.19 24.81
CA ILE A 32 -1.53 -3.84 24.75
C ILE A 32 -1.38 -2.38 25.17
N ASP A 33 -0.33 -2.09 25.94
CA ASP A 33 -0.04 -0.77 26.50
C ASP A 33 -0.29 0.35 25.47
N ALA A 34 -1.24 1.22 25.82
CA ALA A 34 -1.78 2.24 24.94
C ALA A 34 -0.69 3.17 24.41
N ASP A 35 0.36 3.43 25.18
CA ASP A 35 1.37 4.42 24.83
C ASP A 35 2.33 3.92 23.73
N THR A 36 2.59 2.60 23.67
CA THR A 36 3.61 2.04 22.77
C THR A 36 3.10 1.86 21.34
N PHE A 37 1.89 1.31 21.15
CA PHE A 37 1.38 1.00 19.81
C PHE A 37 0.30 1.98 19.32
N GLN A 38 -0.41 2.70 20.21
CA GLN A 38 -1.36 3.71 19.74
C GLN A 38 -0.65 4.96 19.22
N SER A 39 0.57 5.24 19.66
CA SER A 39 1.43 6.28 19.06
C SER A 39 1.79 5.95 17.61
N GLN A 40 1.82 4.67 17.25
CA GLN A 40 1.96 4.17 15.87
C GLN A 40 0.61 4.04 15.13
N GLY A 41 -0.50 4.45 15.76
CA GLY A 41 -1.83 4.45 15.17
C GLY A 41 -2.46 3.06 15.05
N LEU A 42 -1.91 2.03 15.69
CA LEU A 42 -2.48 0.68 15.68
C LEU A 42 -3.63 0.60 16.69
N ARG A 43 -4.86 0.56 16.18
CA ARG A 43 -6.10 0.43 16.99
C ARG A 43 -6.98 -0.64 16.37
N ALA A 44 -7.71 -1.40 17.21
CA ALA A 44 -8.58 -2.46 16.73
C ALA A 44 -9.58 -1.97 15.66
N SER A 45 -10.19 -0.79 15.86
CA SER A 45 -11.13 -0.20 14.91
C SER A 45 -10.51 0.14 13.55
N LYS A 46 -9.25 0.58 13.50
CA LYS A 46 -8.53 0.84 12.24
C LYS A 46 -8.33 -0.48 11.48
N VAL A 47 -7.77 -1.48 12.16
CA VAL A 47 -7.49 -2.80 11.59
C VAL A 47 -8.77 -3.46 11.07
N ILE A 48 -9.86 -3.37 11.83
CA ILE A 48 -11.18 -3.88 11.41
C ILE A 48 -11.64 -3.17 10.13
N SER A 49 -11.60 -1.84 10.08
CA SER A 49 -12.03 -1.09 8.89
C SER A 49 -11.19 -1.45 7.66
N GLU A 50 -9.90 -1.62 7.82
CA GLU A 50 -8.96 -2.01 6.75
C GLU A 50 -9.21 -3.43 6.23
N ILE A 51 -9.47 -4.40 7.10
CA ILE A 51 -9.88 -5.76 6.70
C ILE A 51 -11.22 -5.73 5.96
N LEU A 52 -12.17 -4.90 6.43
CA LEU A 52 -13.47 -4.75 5.77
C LEU A 52 -13.35 -4.12 4.37
N LEU A 53 -12.39 -3.20 4.17
CA LEU A 53 -12.06 -2.68 2.84
C LEU A 53 -11.59 -3.81 1.93
N PHE A 54 -10.67 -4.66 2.40
CA PHE A 54 -10.23 -5.83 1.62
C PHE A 54 -11.40 -6.75 1.27
N PHE A 55 -12.30 -7.06 2.21
CA PHE A 55 -13.50 -7.85 1.91
C PHE A 55 -14.47 -7.17 0.93
N GLU A 56 -14.57 -5.84 0.95
CA GLU A 56 -15.37 -5.08 -0.01
C GLU A 56 -14.77 -5.14 -1.42
N LEU A 57 -13.44 -5.15 -1.55
CA LEU A 57 -12.78 -5.28 -2.85
C LEU A 57 -12.74 -6.74 -3.35
N ALA A 58 -12.62 -7.72 -2.45
CA ALA A 58 -12.52 -9.14 -2.75
C ALA A 58 -13.89 -9.83 -2.96
N GLU A 59 -14.99 -9.09 -3.02
CA GLU A 59 -16.34 -9.65 -2.99
C GLU A 59 -16.59 -10.70 -4.09
N SER A 60 -16.10 -10.48 -5.30
CA SER A 60 -16.34 -11.43 -6.41
C SER A 60 -15.72 -12.81 -6.12
N VAL A 61 -14.53 -12.85 -5.50
CA VAL A 61 -13.86 -14.07 -5.07
C VAL A 61 -14.59 -14.70 -3.89
N VAL A 62 -14.95 -13.89 -2.89
CA VAL A 62 -15.69 -14.35 -1.70
C VAL A 62 -17.03 -14.99 -2.08
N THR A 63 -17.78 -14.38 -3.00
CA THR A 63 -19.07 -14.86 -3.48
C THR A 63 -18.95 -16.18 -4.25
N ARG A 64 -17.95 -16.32 -5.13
CA ARG A 64 -17.69 -17.60 -5.83
C ARG A 64 -17.28 -18.72 -4.87
N ALA A 65 -16.53 -18.38 -3.82
CA ALA A 65 -16.08 -19.32 -2.80
C ALA A 65 -17.15 -19.66 -1.73
N GLY A 66 -18.43 -19.29 -1.93
CA GLY A 66 -19.63 -19.73 -1.21
C GLY A 66 -19.53 -19.78 0.32
N GLN A 67 -18.88 -20.82 0.85
CA GLN A 67 -18.57 -21.00 2.27
C GLN A 67 -17.83 -19.82 2.91
N LEU A 68 -17.00 -19.10 2.15
CA LEU A 68 -16.32 -17.91 2.67
C LEU A 68 -17.28 -16.74 2.90
N ARG A 69 -18.32 -16.61 2.06
CA ARG A 69 -19.28 -15.51 2.15
C ARG A 69 -19.98 -15.49 3.51
N ASP A 70 -20.44 -16.63 3.99
CA ASP A 70 -21.13 -16.70 5.29
C ASP A 70 -20.20 -16.33 6.45
N ARG A 71 -18.93 -16.73 6.38
CA ARG A 71 -17.92 -16.35 7.39
C ARG A 71 -17.62 -14.85 7.35
N VAL A 72 -17.56 -14.25 6.17
CA VAL A 72 -17.41 -12.80 6.01
C VAL A 72 -18.62 -12.07 6.57
N VAL A 73 -19.86 -12.51 6.30
CA VAL A 73 -21.08 -11.94 6.90
C VAL A 73 -21.02 -11.94 8.43
N VAL A 74 -20.57 -13.05 9.04
CA VAL A 74 -20.38 -13.14 10.50
C VAL A 74 -19.32 -12.15 10.98
N PHE A 75 -18.20 -12.01 10.27
CA PHE A 75 -17.15 -11.04 10.62
C PHE A 75 -17.66 -9.60 10.51
N VAL A 76 -18.34 -9.24 9.42
CA VAL A 76 -18.91 -7.91 9.21
C VAL A 76 -19.93 -7.58 10.31
N SER A 77 -20.78 -8.53 10.67
CA SER A 77 -21.76 -8.34 11.76
C SER A 77 -21.07 -8.09 13.11
N TRP A 78 -20.01 -8.85 13.41
CA TRP A 78 -19.19 -8.60 14.60
C TRP A 78 -18.52 -7.22 14.55
N ALA A 79 -17.92 -6.85 13.42
CA ALA A 79 -17.23 -5.58 13.26
C ALA A 79 -18.17 -4.37 13.43
N VAL A 80 -19.40 -4.46 12.91
CA VAL A 80 -20.44 -3.44 13.13
C VAL A 80 -20.75 -3.29 14.62
N HIS A 81 -20.93 -4.39 15.34
CA HIS A 81 -21.17 -4.35 16.79
C HIS A 81 -19.98 -3.74 17.55
N GLU A 82 -18.75 -4.11 17.15
CA GLU A 82 -17.56 -3.74 17.91
C GLU A 82 -17.12 -2.30 17.68
N VAL A 83 -17.25 -1.80 16.45
CA VAL A 83 -16.76 -0.47 16.09
C VAL A 83 -17.87 0.58 16.17
N CYS A 84 -19.10 0.27 15.75
CA CYS A 84 -20.21 1.23 15.73
C CYS A 84 -20.97 1.29 17.06
N THR A 85 -20.26 1.54 18.17
CA THR A 85 -20.86 1.65 19.50
C THR A 85 -21.64 2.96 19.67
N GLU A 86 -22.59 3.00 20.61
CA GLU A 86 -23.33 4.22 20.94
C GLU A 86 -22.43 5.41 21.28
N ALA A 87 -21.33 5.18 22.00
CA ALA A 87 -20.38 6.22 22.35
C ALA A 87 -19.69 6.81 21.11
N PHE A 88 -19.32 5.96 20.15
CA PHE A 88 -18.74 6.39 18.88
C PHE A 88 -19.73 7.17 18.03
N ILE A 89 -20.97 6.69 17.90
CA ILE A 89 -22.01 7.38 17.13
C ILE A 89 -22.36 8.73 17.77
N ALA A 90 -22.52 8.79 19.10
CA ALA A 90 -22.79 10.05 19.80
C ALA A 90 -21.67 11.08 19.62
N ASN A 91 -20.41 10.65 19.50
CA ASN A 91 -19.30 11.54 19.18
C ASN A 91 -19.38 12.03 17.73
N ALA A 92 -19.64 11.13 16.78
CA ALA A 92 -19.79 11.48 15.36
C ALA A 92 -21.01 12.39 15.12
N GLU A 93 -22.09 12.28 15.89
CA GLU A 93 -23.23 13.22 15.84
C GLU A 93 -22.85 14.66 16.22
N ARG A 94 -21.87 14.83 17.11
CA ARG A 94 -21.33 16.15 17.46
C ARG A 94 -20.32 16.66 16.43
N ARG A 95 -19.68 15.76 15.70
CA ARG A 95 -18.65 16.04 14.69
C ARG A 95 -18.86 15.15 13.47
N PRO A 96 -19.82 15.46 12.58
CA PRO A 96 -20.21 14.56 11.49
C PRO A 96 -19.06 14.17 10.56
N ALA A 97 -18.03 15.01 10.46
CA ALA A 97 -16.78 14.71 9.76
C ALA A 97 -16.10 13.41 10.24
N GLU A 98 -16.26 13.01 11.51
CA GLU A 98 -15.70 11.77 12.05
C GLU A 98 -16.40 10.51 11.52
N ALA A 99 -17.55 10.66 10.85
CA ALA A 99 -18.26 9.55 10.23
C ALA A 99 -17.43 8.84 9.13
N SER A 100 -16.40 9.48 8.58
CA SER A 100 -15.50 8.86 7.60
C SER A 100 -14.84 7.59 8.13
N ARG A 101 -14.58 7.51 9.45
CA ARG A 101 -13.99 6.32 10.09
C ARG A 101 -14.88 5.07 10.02
N PHE A 102 -16.19 5.25 9.83
CA PHE A 102 -17.18 4.17 9.76
C PHE A 102 -17.69 3.93 8.34
N GLY A 103 -17.33 4.80 7.38
CA GLY A 103 -17.85 4.73 6.02
C GLY A 103 -17.55 3.40 5.34
N ILE A 104 -16.33 2.88 5.50
CA ILE A 104 -15.94 1.57 4.95
C ILE A 104 -16.79 0.43 5.56
N ILE A 105 -17.06 0.49 6.87
CA ILE A 105 -17.91 -0.49 7.56
C ILE A 105 -19.31 -0.49 6.97
N LEU A 106 -19.88 0.69 6.73
CA LEU A 106 -21.17 0.85 6.08
C LEU A 106 -21.18 0.27 4.66
N LEU A 107 -20.15 0.54 3.86
CA LEU A 107 -20.04 0.01 2.49
C LEU A 107 -19.98 -1.52 2.49
N CYS A 108 -19.10 -2.11 3.29
CA CYS A 108 -18.94 -3.55 3.40
C CYS A 108 -20.21 -4.22 3.97
N ALA A 109 -20.85 -3.63 4.98
CA ALA A 109 -22.11 -4.12 5.52
C ALA A 109 -23.23 -4.17 4.47
N ARG A 110 -23.38 -3.11 3.67
CA ARG A 110 -24.34 -3.10 2.55
C ARG A 110 -24.06 -4.19 1.54
N ARG A 111 -22.79 -4.37 1.16
CA ARG A 111 -22.36 -5.39 0.19
C ARG A 111 -22.75 -6.79 0.63
N TYR A 112 -22.56 -7.11 1.90
CA TYR A 112 -22.83 -8.43 2.46
C TYR A 112 -24.25 -8.59 3.03
N GLY A 113 -25.09 -7.56 2.95
CA GLY A 113 -26.49 -7.59 3.40
C GLY A 113 -26.65 -7.53 4.93
N VAL A 114 -25.66 -6.99 5.64
CA VAL A 114 -25.71 -6.79 7.09
C VAL A 114 -26.43 -5.49 7.40
N CYS A 115 -27.54 -5.58 8.14
CA CYS A 115 -28.36 -4.44 8.54
C CYS A 115 -28.18 -4.12 10.02
N SER A 116 -28.08 -2.84 10.37
CA SER A 116 -28.05 -2.36 11.76
C SER A 116 -28.61 -0.94 11.86
N PRO A 117 -29.37 -0.59 12.92
CA PRO A 117 -29.79 0.79 13.17
C PRO A 117 -28.61 1.77 13.28
N MET A 118 -27.45 1.31 13.77
CA MET A 118 -26.25 2.15 13.86
C MET A 118 -25.72 2.53 12.47
N LEU A 119 -25.80 1.61 11.51
CA LEU A 119 -25.38 1.88 10.13
C LEU A 119 -26.26 2.93 9.45
N ALA A 120 -27.56 2.94 9.75
CA ALA A 120 -28.47 4.00 9.27
C ALA A 120 -28.09 5.38 9.83
N ARG A 121 -27.65 5.44 11.10
CA ARG A 121 -27.12 6.68 11.70
C ARG A 121 -25.80 7.12 11.06
N VAL A 122 -24.86 6.19 10.82
CA VAL A 122 -23.62 6.48 10.09
C VAL A 122 -23.91 7.06 8.71
N GLU A 123 -24.83 6.46 7.96
CA GLU A 123 -25.25 6.99 6.66
C GLU A 123 -25.83 8.41 6.77
N ALA A 124 -26.71 8.66 7.74
CA ALA A 124 -27.30 9.98 7.95
C ALA A 124 -26.22 11.04 8.26
N LEU A 125 -25.17 10.69 9.00
CA LEU A 125 -24.04 11.58 9.28
C LEU A 125 -23.23 11.90 8.04
N ILE A 126 -22.93 10.91 7.19
CA ILE A 126 -22.23 11.11 5.91
C ILE A 126 -23.04 12.00 4.97
N ARG A 127 -24.38 11.85 4.97
CA ARG A 127 -25.29 12.69 4.18
C ARG A 127 -25.48 14.10 4.74
N SER A 128 -25.04 14.36 5.98
CA SER A 128 -25.28 15.64 6.64
C SER A 128 -24.40 16.76 6.05
N PRO A 129 -24.87 18.03 6.07
CA PRO A 129 -24.03 19.17 5.70
C PRO A 129 -22.73 19.30 6.53
N GLY A 130 -22.70 18.71 7.73
CA GLY A 130 -21.53 18.74 8.61
C GLY A 130 -20.39 17.82 8.21
N TYR A 131 -20.60 16.90 7.25
CA TYR A 131 -19.61 15.88 6.90
C TYR A 131 -18.31 16.48 6.30
N PHE A 132 -18.48 17.51 5.46
CA PHE A 132 -17.39 18.27 4.83
C PHE A 132 -17.09 19.61 5.54
N ALA A 133 -17.63 19.83 6.74
CA ALA A 133 -17.54 21.13 7.41
C ALA A 133 -16.18 21.40 8.11
N VAL A 134 -15.19 20.52 7.97
CA VAL A 134 -13.87 20.64 8.59
C VAL A 134 -12.76 20.58 7.54
N GLU A 135 -11.68 21.30 7.80
CA GLU A 135 -10.46 21.22 7.00
C GLU A 135 -9.81 19.83 7.11
N ARG A 136 -9.28 19.34 5.99
CA ARG A 136 -8.63 18.03 5.90
C ARG A 136 -7.38 18.12 5.05
N LEU A 137 -6.41 17.25 5.34
CA LEU A 137 -5.31 17.00 4.41
C LEU A 137 -5.87 16.53 3.06
N PRO A 138 -5.24 16.87 1.92
CA PRO A 138 -5.78 16.57 0.60
C PRO A 138 -6.20 15.11 0.40
N PHE A 139 -5.36 14.13 0.78
CA PHE A 139 -5.70 12.70 0.63
C PHE A 139 -6.85 12.24 1.56
N ARG A 140 -7.03 12.89 2.72
CA ARG A 140 -8.18 12.65 3.62
C ARG A 140 -9.45 13.30 3.12
N HIS A 141 -9.33 14.40 2.37
CA HIS A 141 -10.46 14.97 1.63
C HIS A 141 -10.89 14.03 0.51
N HIS A 142 -9.95 13.49 -0.27
CA HIS A 142 -10.22 12.46 -1.28
C HIS A 142 -10.95 11.24 -0.70
N GLU A 143 -10.50 10.73 0.45
CA GLU A 143 -11.18 9.64 1.18
C GLU A 143 -12.63 9.99 1.52
N ALA A 144 -12.85 11.18 2.10
CA ALA A 144 -14.19 11.63 2.49
C ALA A 144 -15.11 11.80 1.26
N THR A 145 -14.59 12.39 0.18
CA THR A 145 -15.31 12.53 -1.08
C THR A 145 -15.68 11.17 -1.66
N TRP A 146 -14.71 10.25 -1.79
CA TRP A 146 -14.97 8.89 -2.25
C TRP A 146 -16.04 8.20 -1.39
N LEU A 147 -15.92 8.23 -0.07
CA LEU A 147 -16.92 7.64 0.84
C LEU A 147 -18.31 8.25 0.63
N TYR A 148 -18.40 9.57 0.52
CA TYR A 148 -19.67 10.25 0.26
C TYR A 148 -20.29 9.78 -1.05
N GLU A 149 -19.53 9.75 -2.15
CA GLU A 149 -19.99 9.29 -3.46
C GLU A 149 -20.50 7.84 -3.37
N ARG A 150 -19.73 6.96 -2.74
CA ARG A 150 -20.08 5.53 -2.57
C ARG A 150 -21.31 5.30 -1.69
N VAL A 151 -21.52 6.13 -0.66
CA VAL A 151 -22.66 5.99 0.26
C VAL A 151 -23.93 6.60 -0.32
N THR A 152 -23.81 7.74 -1.02
CA THR A 152 -24.95 8.53 -1.49
C THR A 152 -25.32 8.27 -2.94
N ASN A 153 -24.43 7.67 -3.73
CA ASN A 153 -24.49 7.59 -5.19
C ASN A 153 -24.59 8.97 -5.87
N VAL A 154 -24.08 10.02 -5.22
CA VAL A 154 -24.02 11.39 -5.76
C VAL A 154 -22.56 11.72 -6.03
N ALA A 155 -22.21 11.95 -7.29
CA ALA A 155 -20.88 12.41 -7.67
C ALA A 155 -20.65 13.83 -7.14
N VAL A 156 -19.48 14.07 -6.57
CA VAL A 156 -19.06 15.38 -6.10
C VAL A 156 -18.19 15.99 -7.19
N ALA A 157 -18.69 17.04 -7.84
CA ALA A 157 -17.98 17.72 -8.92
C ALA A 157 -16.80 18.54 -8.37
N GLU A 158 -15.69 17.89 -8.06
CA GLU A 158 -14.47 18.54 -7.57
C GLU A 158 -13.25 18.16 -8.43
N HIS A 159 -13.13 18.82 -9.60
CA HIS A 159 -11.95 18.73 -10.47
C HIS A 159 -10.66 19.34 -9.86
N LEU A 160 -10.69 19.80 -8.60
CA LEU A 160 -9.62 20.58 -7.98
C LEU A 160 -8.77 19.81 -6.95
N VAL A 161 -9.25 18.71 -6.38
CA VAL A 161 -8.56 18.01 -5.27
C VAL A 161 -7.32 17.25 -5.76
N CYS A 162 -7.31 16.77 -7.01
CA CYS A 162 -6.14 16.09 -7.57
C CYS A 162 -4.95 17.06 -7.74
N ARG A 163 -5.19 18.28 -8.21
CA ARG A 163 -4.13 19.28 -8.49
C ARG A 163 -3.38 19.78 -7.25
N SER A 164 -4.01 19.74 -6.08
CA SER A 164 -3.38 20.11 -4.82
C SER A 164 -2.67 18.94 -4.14
N SER A 165 -2.89 17.71 -4.61
CA SER A 165 -2.26 16.52 -4.05
C SER A 165 -0.81 16.34 -4.54
N LEU A 166 -0.04 15.57 -3.79
CA LEU A 166 1.32 15.17 -4.19
C LEU A 166 1.30 14.27 -5.43
N LEU A 167 0.19 13.58 -5.72
CA LEU A 167 0.07 12.71 -6.88
C LEU A 167 0.25 13.45 -8.20
N SER A 168 -0.20 14.70 -8.30
CA SER A 168 -0.08 15.49 -9.51
C SER A 168 1.26 16.23 -9.63
N ARG A 169 2.25 15.93 -8.77
CA ARG A 169 3.53 16.63 -8.72
C ARG A 169 4.66 15.63 -8.87
N PHE A 170 5.59 15.93 -9.76
CA PHE A 170 6.88 15.27 -9.74
C PHE A 170 7.62 15.73 -8.47
N THR A 171 7.83 14.81 -7.53
CA THR A 171 8.62 15.05 -6.32
C THR A 171 9.58 13.89 -6.19
N HIS A 172 10.86 14.18 -5.98
CA HIS A 172 11.86 13.13 -5.85
C HIS A 172 11.76 12.47 -4.47
N PRO A 173 11.87 11.13 -4.36
CA PRO A 173 11.74 10.42 -3.08
C PRO A 173 12.68 10.93 -1.98
N SER A 174 13.91 11.37 -2.33
CA SER A 174 14.83 11.95 -1.33
C SER A 174 14.36 13.24 -0.66
N MET A 175 13.38 13.92 -1.25
CA MET A 175 12.82 15.18 -0.74
C MET A 175 11.46 14.96 -0.05
N MET A 176 10.99 13.71 0.02
CA MET A 176 9.70 13.35 0.59
C MET A 176 9.88 12.64 1.92
N ALA A 177 8.98 12.92 2.87
CA ALA A 177 8.82 12.06 4.02
C ALA A 177 8.05 10.79 3.62
N ARG A 178 8.19 9.72 4.40
CA ARG A 178 7.38 8.50 4.25
C ARG A 178 5.87 8.80 4.20
N THR A 179 5.41 9.80 4.97
CA THR A 179 4.02 10.27 4.99
C THR A 179 3.55 10.92 3.69
N ASP A 180 4.47 11.52 2.92
CA ASP A 180 4.17 12.12 1.63
C ASP A 180 3.93 11.05 0.57
N LEU A 181 4.71 9.96 0.61
CA LEU A 181 4.49 8.77 -0.22
C LEU A 181 3.12 8.14 0.07
N TYR A 182 2.74 7.99 1.34
CA TYR A 182 1.38 7.54 1.69
C TYR A 182 0.28 8.49 1.20
N ALA A 183 0.49 9.81 1.31
CA ALA A 183 -0.48 10.77 0.80
C ALA A 183 -0.67 10.61 -0.71
N LYS A 184 0.40 10.34 -1.46
CA LYS A 184 0.37 10.05 -2.90
C LYS A 184 -0.43 8.78 -3.20
N THR A 185 -0.16 7.68 -2.51
CA THR A 185 -0.81 6.39 -2.76
C THR A 185 -2.30 6.43 -2.42
N HIS A 186 -2.66 7.00 -1.27
CA HIS A 186 -4.05 7.19 -0.85
C HIS A 186 -4.84 8.09 -1.80
N SER A 187 -4.22 9.18 -2.28
CA SER A 187 -4.85 10.02 -3.31
C SER A 187 -5.22 9.21 -4.56
N ALA A 188 -4.31 8.37 -5.06
CA ALA A 188 -4.60 7.52 -6.22
C ALA A 188 -5.70 6.49 -5.93
N MET A 189 -5.72 5.87 -4.74
CA MET A 189 -6.74 4.89 -4.36
C MET A 189 -8.15 5.46 -4.46
N PHE A 190 -8.39 6.59 -3.80
CA PHE A 190 -9.73 7.18 -3.72
C PHE A 190 -10.11 7.89 -5.02
N GLU A 191 -9.16 8.53 -5.71
CA GLU A 191 -9.40 9.13 -7.02
C GLU A 191 -9.80 8.08 -8.06
N THR A 192 -9.33 6.84 -7.96
CA THR A 192 -9.65 5.78 -8.94
C THR A 192 -10.71 4.80 -8.47
N ASP A 193 -11.33 5.01 -7.31
CA ASP A 193 -12.19 3.99 -6.64
C ASP A 193 -11.50 2.61 -6.65
N PHE A 194 -10.24 2.59 -6.21
CA PHE A 194 -9.37 1.41 -6.22
C PHE A 194 -9.24 0.79 -7.63
N GLY A 195 -8.99 1.63 -8.64
CA GLY A 195 -8.83 1.21 -10.04
C GLY A 195 -10.13 0.89 -10.78
N ARG A 196 -11.30 1.01 -10.16
CA ARG A 196 -12.60 0.78 -10.80
C ARG A 196 -13.02 1.91 -11.75
N ARG A 197 -12.49 3.11 -11.55
CA ARG A 197 -12.65 4.25 -12.46
C ARG A 197 -11.28 4.74 -12.92
N ARG A 198 -11.22 5.15 -14.18
CA ARG A 198 -10.02 5.78 -14.74
C ARG A 198 -9.86 7.17 -14.17
N SER A 199 -8.66 7.51 -13.73
CA SER A 199 -8.30 8.91 -13.50
C SER A 199 -8.18 9.63 -14.85
N GLU A 200 -8.95 10.69 -15.05
CA GLU A 200 -8.80 11.57 -16.23
C GLU A 200 -7.46 12.34 -16.19
N HIS A 201 -6.89 12.50 -15.00
CA HIS A 201 -5.65 13.25 -14.79
C HIS A 201 -4.40 12.46 -15.15
N CYS A 202 -4.39 11.14 -14.98
CA CYS A 202 -3.21 10.31 -15.28
C CYS A 202 -2.87 10.23 -16.76
N ALA A 203 -3.87 10.38 -17.65
CA ALA A 203 -3.62 10.47 -19.09
C ALA A 203 -2.81 11.73 -19.49
N ILE A 204 -2.66 12.70 -18.58
CA ILE A 204 -2.07 14.02 -18.86
C ILE A 204 -0.60 14.11 -18.39
N PHE A 205 -0.13 13.22 -17.50
CA PHE A 205 1.18 13.38 -16.86
C PHE A 205 2.09 12.15 -16.98
N PRO A 206 2.85 12.02 -18.10
CA PRO A 206 3.92 11.03 -18.21
C PRO A 206 4.90 11.05 -17.02
N ASP A 207 5.14 12.24 -16.47
CA ASP A 207 6.02 12.46 -15.31
C ASP A 207 5.55 11.73 -14.05
N VAL A 208 4.24 11.43 -13.91
CA VAL A 208 3.72 10.70 -12.74
C VAL A 208 4.16 9.24 -12.78
N ALA A 209 4.15 8.60 -13.95
CA ALA A 209 4.62 7.22 -14.11
C ALA A 209 6.11 7.10 -13.75
N ILE A 210 6.92 8.03 -14.26
CA ILE A 210 8.35 8.12 -13.96
C ILE A 210 8.56 8.33 -12.45
N ALA A 211 7.88 9.32 -11.85
CA ALA A 211 7.99 9.58 -10.42
C ALA A 211 7.61 8.36 -9.56
N LEU A 212 6.54 7.63 -9.93
CA LEU A 212 6.14 6.42 -9.21
C LEU A 212 7.13 5.27 -9.37
N ASP A 213 7.86 5.20 -10.49
CA ASP A 213 8.90 4.19 -10.67
C ASP A 213 10.13 4.50 -9.79
N HIS A 214 10.55 5.77 -9.72
CA HIS A 214 11.58 6.23 -8.79
C HIS A 214 11.19 5.99 -7.31
N ASP A 215 9.95 6.33 -6.94
CA ASP A 215 9.44 6.08 -5.59
C ASP A 215 9.47 4.57 -5.27
N LEU A 216 9.13 3.72 -6.24
CA LEU A 216 9.16 2.27 -6.08
C LEU A 216 10.58 1.74 -5.94
N ALA A 217 11.52 2.20 -6.78
CA ALA A 217 12.91 1.81 -6.72
C ALA A 217 13.55 2.18 -5.37
N TYR A 218 13.29 3.40 -4.91
CA TYR A 218 13.73 3.89 -3.60
C TYR A 218 13.19 3.03 -2.44
N THR A 219 11.87 2.85 -2.37
CA THR A 219 11.22 2.10 -1.28
C THR A 219 11.57 0.62 -1.29
N PHE A 220 11.81 0.04 -2.47
CA PHE A 220 12.31 -1.32 -2.61
C PHE A 220 13.73 -1.47 -2.08
N CYS A 221 14.62 -0.50 -2.36
CA CYS A 221 15.98 -0.49 -1.82
C CYS A 221 16.04 -0.34 -0.30
N ASP A 222 15.02 0.29 0.30
CA ASP A 222 14.84 0.36 1.76
C ASP A 222 14.11 -0.86 2.34
N ALA A 223 13.66 -1.78 1.48
CA ALA A 223 12.82 -2.92 1.83
C ALA A 223 11.59 -2.52 2.67
N ASP A 224 11.04 -1.33 2.39
CA ASP A 224 9.77 -0.87 2.95
C ASP A 224 8.63 -1.52 2.16
N TRP A 225 8.42 -2.82 2.41
CA TRP A 225 7.45 -3.65 1.68
C TRP A 225 6.03 -3.10 1.72
N ASP A 226 5.73 -2.26 2.71
CA ASP A 226 4.46 -1.54 2.81
C ASP A 226 4.31 -0.53 1.68
N LEU A 227 5.28 0.37 1.56
CA LEU A 227 5.27 1.37 0.49
C LEU A 227 5.52 0.74 -0.88
N VAL A 228 6.34 -0.31 -0.99
CA VAL A 228 6.50 -1.08 -2.23
C VAL A 228 5.14 -1.58 -2.73
N GLY A 229 4.34 -2.19 -1.84
CA GLY A 229 3.00 -2.66 -2.17
C GLY A 229 2.02 -1.54 -2.52
N GLU A 230 2.02 -0.45 -1.75
CA GLU A 230 1.19 0.75 -1.95
C GLU A 230 1.50 1.46 -3.29
N ILE A 231 2.77 1.56 -3.66
CA ILE A 231 3.19 2.18 -4.92
C ILE A 231 2.88 1.26 -6.09
N CYS A 232 3.08 -0.06 -5.96
CA CYS A 232 2.61 -1.02 -6.96
C CYS A 232 1.10 -0.90 -7.19
N LEU A 233 0.31 -0.84 -6.11
CA LEU A 233 -1.13 -0.59 -6.16
C LEU A 233 -1.46 0.70 -6.93
N THR A 234 -0.73 1.77 -6.62
CA THR A 234 -0.88 3.06 -7.29
C THR A 234 -0.62 2.96 -8.78
N GLN A 235 0.46 2.29 -9.21
CA GLN A 235 0.75 2.08 -10.63
C GLN A 235 -0.33 1.22 -11.32
N VAL A 236 -0.93 0.25 -10.61
CA VAL A 236 -2.08 -0.51 -11.11
C VAL A 236 -3.30 0.40 -11.31
N PHE A 237 -3.64 1.22 -10.32
CA PHE A 237 -4.79 2.12 -10.36
C PHE A 237 -4.71 3.17 -11.48
N LEU A 238 -3.51 3.66 -11.74
CA LEU A 238 -3.26 4.72 -12.71
C LEU A 238 -2.88 4.19 -14.10
N GLU A 239 -2.91 2.87 -14.29
CA GLU A 239 -2.61 2.20 -15.57
C GLU A 239 -1.19 2.52 -16.09
N CYS A 240 -0.22 2.75 -15.18
CA CYS A 240 1.12 3.27 -15.49
C CYS A 240 2.25 2.43 -14.87
N ARG A 241 2.22 1.11 -15.13
CA ARG A 241 3.25 0.19 -14.63
C ARG A 241 4.61 0.53 -15.22
N GLY A 242 5.53 0.93 -14.36
CA GLY A 242 6.90 1.23 -14.72
C GLY A 242 7.76 -0.04 -14.80
N PRO A 243 9.01 0.10 -15.25
CA PRO A 243 9.95 -1.02 -15.35
C PRO A 243 10.15 -1.76 -14.03
N THR A 244 10.16 -1.02 -12.92
CA THR A 244 10.42 -1.53 -11.56
C THR A 244 9.25 -2.37 -11.01
N PHE A 245 8.05 -2.22 -11.57
CA PHE A 245 6.83 -2.88 -11.11
C PHE A 245 6.95 -4.40 -11.07
N GLN A 246 7.52 -5.00 -12.12
CA GLN A 246 7.52 -6.45 -12.28
C GLN A 246 8.38 -7.13 -11.23
N GLN A 247 9.54 -6.56 -10.92
CA GLN A 247 10.45 -7.04 -9.88
C GLN A 247 9.80 -6.87 -8.50
N ALA A 248 9.18 -5.72 -8.25
CA ALA A 248 8.46 -5.48 -7.00
C ALA A 248 7.29 -6.47 -6.77
N ASP A 249 6.43 -6.70 -7.77
CA ASP A 249 5.34 -7.69 -7.71
C ASP A 249 5.89 -9.11 -7.47
N ALA A 250 6.94 -9.49 -8.18
CA ALA A 250 7.59 -10.79 -8.03
C ALA A 250 8.22 -10.99 -6.64
N ALA A 251 8.86 -9.96 -6.08
CA ALA A 251 9.44 -10.01 -4.74
C ALA A 251 8.36 -10.17 -3.67
N LEU A 252 7.30 -9.35 -3.71
CA LEU A 252 6.17 -9.46 -2.78
C LEU A 252 5.53 -10.85 -2.82
N ARG A 253 5.31 -11.41 -4.01
CA ARG A 253 4.78 -12.77 -4.17
C ARG A 253 5.71 -13.83 -3.60
N SER A 254 7.01 -13.69 -3.82
CA SER A 254 8.02 -14.63 -3.31
C SER A 254 8.10 -14.59 -1.79
N ILE A 255 8.09 -13.39 -1.20
CA ILE A 255 8.02 -13.19 0.25
C ILE A 255 6.75 -13.83 0.82
N TYR A 256 5.58 -13.55 0.23
CA TYR A 256 4.32 -14.13 0.67
C TYR A 256 4.34 -15.66 0.57
N LYS A 257 4.84 -16.22 -0.54
CA LYS A 257 4.95 -17.67 -0.72
C LYS A 257 5.87 -18.33 0.31
N LYS A 258 6.95 -17.65 0.70
CA LYS A 258 7.93 -18.15 1.68
C LYS A 258 7.41 -18.08 3.12
N PHE A 259 6.75 -16.99 3.49
CA PHE A 259 6.41 -16.71 4.90
C PHE A 259 4.91 -16.82 5.23
N GLY A 260 4.03 -16.76 4.22
CA GLY A 260 2.57 -16.67 4.39
C GLY A 260 2.06 -15.28 4.78
N PHE A 261 2.97 -14.30 4.91
CA PHE A 261 2.71 -12.90 5.22
C PHE A 261 3.81 -12.02 4.61
N ILE A 262 3.58 -10.70 4.54
CA ILE A 262 4.60 -9.72 4.16
C ILE A 262 5.09 -9.03 5.45
N PRO A 263 6.37 -9.16 5.84
CA PRO A 263 6.89 -8.48 7.03
C PRO A 263 6.97 -6.96 6.80
N SER A 264 6.75 -6.19 7.86
CA SER A 264 7.04 -4.74 7.87
C SER A 264 8.51 -4.47 8.14
N ILE A 265 8.95 -3.22 7.93
CA ILE A 265 10.32 -2.78 8.21
C ILE A 265 10.75 -2.97 9.67
N THR A 266 9.79 -3.11 10.60
CA THR A 266 10.06 -3.31 12.04
C THR A 266 9.99 -4.78 12.46
N PHE A 267 9.74 -5.71 11.54
CA PHE A 267 9.72 -7.13 11.85
C PHE A 267 11.14 -7.66 12.08
N ASP A 268 11.39 -8.21 13.27
CA ASP A 268 12.62 -8.92 13.60
C ASP A 268 12.37 -10.42 13.77
N SER A 269 12.91 -11.20 12.83
CA SER A 269 12.81 -12.66 12.85
C SER A 269 13.46 -13.31 14.08
N LYS A 270 14.53 -12.71 14.63
CA LYS A 270 15.18 -13.24 15.83
C LYS A 270 14.29 -13.07 17.05
N THR A 271 13.70 -11.89 17.20
CA THR A 271 12.68 -11.64 18.24
C THR A 271 11.52 -12.61 18.10
N ALA A 272 10.92 -12.72 16.90
CA ALA A 272 9.80 -13.65 16.65
C ALA A 272 10.12 -15.10 17.08
N ASN A 273 11.27 -15.63 16.66
CA ASN A 273 11.69 -17.00 16.97
C ASN A 273 12.03 -17.24 18.45
N SER A 274 12.19 -16.18 19.25
CA SER A 274 12.47 -16.26 20.68
C SER A 274 11.22 -16.20 21.56
N LEU A 275 10.07 -15.80 21.00
CA LEU A 275 8.82 -15.64 21.73
C LEU A 275 8.10 -16.98 21.92
N PRO A 276 7.32 -17.14 23.01
CA PRO A 276 6.33 -18.22 23.11
C PRO A 276 5.32 -18.15 21.95
N GLU A 277 4.78 -19.29 21.53
CA GLU A 277 3.87 -19.41 20.37
C GLU A 277 2.72 -18.37 20.38
N GLN A 278 2.08 -18.15 21.53
CA GLN A 278 0.95 -17.21 21.65
C GLN A 278 1.36 -15.74 21.48
N ASP A 279 2.60 -15.41 21.81
CA ASP A 279 3.18 -14.08 21.67
C ASP A 279 3.78 -13.89 20.28
N ASP A 280 4.28 -14.97 19.66
CA ASP A 280 4.76 -14.99 18.26
C ASP A 280 3.62 -14.65 17.28
N ASP A 281 2.44 -15.26 17.42
CA ASP A 281 1.29 -14.97 16.56
C ASP A 281 0.88 -13.48 16.62
N LEU A 282 0.83 -12.93 17.83
CA LEU A 282 0.47 -11.52 18.04
C LEU A 282 1.58 -10.60 17.51
N TYR A 283 2.85 -10.94 17.75
CA TYR A 283 3.99 -10.21 17.25
C TYR A 283 4.00 -10.18 15.71
N ARG A 284 3.92 -11.34 15.05
CA ARG A 284 3.83 -11.44 13.59
C ARG A 284 2.66 -10.63 13.07
N PHE A 285 1.48 -10.73 13.69
CA PHE A 285 0.33 -9.96 13.26
C PHE A 285 0.58 -8.45 13.32
N ILE A 286 1.04 -7.92 14.47
CA ILE A 286 1.35 -6.49 14.65
C ILE A 286 2.35 -6.00 13.59
N HIS A 287 3.37 -6.80 13.32
CA HIS A 287 4.48 -6.45 12.43
C HIS A 287 4.27 -6.85 10.96
N SER A 288 3.11 -7.38 10.57
CA SER A 288 2.85 -7.80 9.18
C SER A 288 1.43 -7.58 8.67
N TYR A 289 0.44 -7.23 9.52
CA TYR A 289 -0.96 -7.20 9.05
C TYR A 289 -1.17 -6.18 7.93
N HIS A 290 -0.61 -4.97 8.06
CA HIS A 290 -0.84 -3.89 7.11
C HIS A 290 -0.15 -4.17 5.77
N THR A 291 1.12 -4.54 5.80
CA THR A 291 1.89 -4.97 4.62
C THR A 291 1.23 -6.16 3.91
N THR A 292 0.73 -7.14 4.67
CA THR A 292 0.01 -8.30 4.12
C THR A 292 -1.35 -7.90 3.53
N LEU A 293 -2.04 -6.94 4.15
CA LEU A 293 -3.27 -6.37 3.62
C LEU A 293 -3.03 -5.60 2.32
N VAL A 294 -2.02 -4.74 2.28
CA VAL A 294 -1.61 -4.00 1.07
C VAL A 294 -1.29 -4.98 -0.06
N PHE A 295 -0.54 -6.04 0.21
CA PHE A 295 -0.32 -7.10 -0.77
C PHE A 295 -1.64 -7.76 -1.22
N GLY A 296 -2.55 -8.07 -0.31
CA GLY A 296 -3.87 -8.58 -0.67
C GLY A 296 -4.67 -7.65 -1.55
N LEU A 297 -4.67 -6.35 -1.23
CA LEU A 297 -5.29 -5.32 -2.05
C LEU A 297 -4.63 -5.29 -3.43
N LEU A 298 -3.29 -5.40 -3.54
CA LEU A 298 -2.58 -5.46 -4.83
C LEU A 298 -3.09 -6.60 -5.70
N ILE A 299 -3.18 -7.81 -5.16
CA ILE A 299 -3.65 -8.99 -5.89
C ILE A 299 -5.10 -8.80 -6.35
N VAL A 300 -5.99 -8.41 -5.43
CA VAL A 300 -7.42 -8.26 -5.73
C VAL A 300 -7.67 -7.14 -6.73
N CYS A 301 -7.00 -6.01 -6.57
CA CYS A 301 -7.18 -4.87 -7.46
C CYS A 301 -6.55 -5.13 -8.82
N ALA A 302 -5.37 -5.74 -8.91
CA ALA A 302 -4.75 -6.07 -10.19
C ALA A 302 -5.60 -7.05 -11.02
N ALA A 303 -6.29 -8.00 -10.38
CA ALA A 303 -7.21 -8.91 -11.05
C ALA A 303 -8.47 -8.21 -11.58
N ASN A 304 -8.89 -7.11 -10.97
CA ASN A 304 -10.05 -6.31 -11.36
C ASN A 304 -9.69 -5.04 -12.16
N ALA A 305 -8.40 -4.79 -12.37
CA ALA A 305 -7.92 -3.56 -12.97
C ALA A 305 -8.30 -3.48 -14.45
N ILE A 306 -8.56 -2.26 -14.89
CA ILE A 306 -8.67 -1.96 -16.31
C ILE A 306 -7.28 -2.20 -16.95
N PRO A 307 -7.18 -2.81 -18.14
CA PRO A 307 -5.90 -3.05 -18.80
C PRO A 307 -5.07 -1.77 -18.94
N ALA A 308 -3.75 -1.89 -18.72
CA ALA A 308 -2.82 -0.78 -18.74
C ALA A 308 -2.78 -0.09 -20.12
N ARG A 309 -2.60 1.23 -20.14
CA ARG A 309 -2.43 1.99 -21.40
C ARG A 309 -1.01 1.97 -21.93
N ILE A 310 -0.05 1.80 -21.04
CA ILE A 310 1.38 1.81 -21.33
C ILE A 310 1.95 0.53 -20.72
N GLU A 311 2.44 -0.36 -21.57
CA GLU A 311 3.28 -1.48 -21.17
C GLU A 311 4.67 -1.18 -21.75
N ASN A 312 5.59 -0.67 -20.93
CA ASN A 312 6.99 -0.55 -21.35
C ASN A 312 7.65 -1.90 -21.14
N SER A 313 7.72 -2.70 -22.21
CA SER A 313 8.26 -4.07 -22.20
C SER A 313 9.76 -4.18 -22.49
N ASP A 314 10.42 -3.08 -22.85
CA ASP A 314 11.70 -3.15 -23.57
C ASP A 314 12.91 -2.71 -22.72
N ILE A 315 13.00 -3.19 -21.48
CA ILE A 315 14.19 -2.95 -20.63
C ILE A 315 14.81 -4.31 -20.28
N GLU A 316 15.93 -4.61 -20.93
CA GLU A 316 16.78 -5.76 -20.61
C GLU A 316 17.61 -5.46 -19.35
N PRO A 317 17.60 -6.33 -18.32
CA PRO A 317 18.35 -6.09 -17.09
C PRO A 317 19.80 -6.57 -17.21
N ALA A 318 20.77 -5.67 -17.03
CA ALA A 318 22.20 -5.98 -16.89
C ALA A 318 22.66 -5.93 -15.41
N SER A 319 21.92 -6.53 -14.47
CA SER A 319 21.96 -6.19 -13.03
C SER A 319 23.13 -6.73 -12.20
N GLY A 320 23.74 -7.84 -12.62
CA GLY A 320 24.73 -8.55 -11.78
C GLY A 320 26.03 -7.77 -11.51
N ASN A 321 26.55 -7.05 -12.51
CA ASN A 321 27.88 -6.42 -12.40
C ASN A 321 27.89 -5.13 -11.56
N VAL A 322 26.76 -4.44 -11.45
CA VAL A 322 26.68 -3.17 -10.70
C VAL A 322 26.29 -3.38 -9.25
N LEU A 323 25.52 -4.43 -8.93
CA LEU A 323 25.37 -4.89 -7.54
C LEU A 323 26.73 -5.19 -6.92
N ALA A 324 27.60 -5.88 -7.66
CA ALA A 324 28.97 -6.13 -7.22
C ALA A 324 29.75 -4.82 -6.99
N ALA A 325 29.64 -3.83 -7.89
CA ALA A 325 30.30 -2.54 -7.75
C ALA A 325 29.76 -1.68 -6.58
N ILE A 326 28.44 -1.70 -6.33
CA ILE A 326 27.79 -1.02 -5.21
C ILE A 326 28.24 -1.65 -3.88
N VAL A 327 28.20 -2.98 -3.78
CA VAL A 327 28.64 -3.72 -2.60
C VAL A 327 30.14 -3.56 -2.33
N GLU A 328 30.97 -3.56 -3.39
CA GLU A 328 32.42 -3.36 -3.29
C GLU A 328 32.79 -1.97 -2.74
N LYS A 329 32.04 -0.92 -3.12
CA LYS A 329 32.40 0.46 -2.78
C LYS A 329 31.78 0.98 -1.48
N PHE A 330 30.54 0.60 -1.16
CA PHE A 330 29.85 1.09 0.04
C PHE A 330 29.81 0.06 1.18
N GLY A 331 30.19 -1.19 0.91
CA GLY A 331 30.15 -2.28 1.88
C GLY A 331 28.72 -2.64 2.30
N VAL A 332 28.58 -3.78 2.98
CA VAL A 332 27.31 -4.21 3.59
C VAL A 332 26.98 -3.36 4.84
N SER A 333 27.94 -2.57 5.33
CA SER A 333 27.90 -1.92 6.66
C SER A 333 27.25 -0.54 6.71
N GLU A 334 27.04 0.16 5.59
CA GLU A 334 26.27 1.43 5.64
C GLU A 334 24.75 1.21 5.63
N LEU A 335 24.32 -0.05 5.56
CA LEU A 335 22.93 -0.51 5.64
C LEU A 335 22.59 -1.08 7.03
N ASP A 336 23.20 -0.56 8.11
CA ASP A 336 23.03 -1.03 9.49
C ASP A 336 21.56 -1.05 9.98
N TYR A 337 20.64 -0.46 9.22
CA TYR A 337 19.19 -0.58 9.41
C TYR A 337 18.51 -0.89 8.07
N GLY A 338 18.06 -2.14 7.88
CA GLY A 338 17.20 -2.55 6.77
C GLY A 338 17.21 -4.08 6.57
N PRO A 339 16.06 -4.72 6.29
CA PRO A 339 15.94 -6.18 6.19
C PRO A 339 16.54 -6.80 4.91
N MET A 340 17.43 -6.11 4.18
CA MET A 340 18.22 -6.72 3.10
C MET A 340 19.34 -7.60 3.65
N ASN A 341 19.01 -8.64 4.41
CA ASN A 341 19.97 -9.71 4.68
C ASN A 341 19.97 -10.69 3.49
N GLU A 342 21.09 -11.36 3.24
CA GLU A 342 21.27 -12.32 2.13
C GLU A 342 20.21 -13.44 2.11
N ASP A 343 19.58 -13.75 3.25
CA ASP A 343 18.59 -14.84 3.38
C ASP A 343 17.23 -14.51 2.74
N TRP A 344 16.92 -13.23 2.47
CA TRP A 344 15.62 -12.84 1.92
C TRP A 344 15.54 -13.07 0.40
N PHE A 345 16.68 -13.01 -0.28
CA PHE A 345 16.79 -13.09 -1.74
C PHE A 345 17.34 -14.43 -2.26
N SER A 346 17.33 -15.49 -1.43
CA SER A 346 17.92 -16.79 -1.78
C SER A 346 17.41 -17.36 -3.12
N ASP A 347 18.37 -17.49 -4.04
CA ASP A 347 18.55 -18.34 -5.22
C ASP A 347 17.81 -18.10 -6.56
N ASP A 348 16.72 -17.33 -6.67
CA ASP A 348 15.99 -17.22 -7.96
C ASP A 348 15.50 -15.80 -8.35
N PHE A 349 16.02 -14.73 -7.72
CA PHE A 349 15.53 -13.36 -7.98
C PHE A 349 16.50 -12.52 -8.82
N GLU A 350 16.24 -12.40 -10.12
CA GLU A 350 16.92 -11.43 -10.99
C GLU A 350 16.29 -10.04 -10.84
N MET A 351 16.97 -9.15 -10.12
CA MET A 351 16.56 -7.75 -9.97
C MET A 351 17.01 -6.92 -11.18
N GLY A 352 16.28 -5.86 -11.56
CA GLY A 352 16.67 -4.99 -12.67
C GLY A 352 17.81 -4.05 -12.30
N LEU A 353 18.72 -3.78 -13.25
CA LEU A 353 19.92 -2.99 -12.96
C LEU A 353 19.58 -1.53 -12.62
N ASP A 354 18.77 -0.92 -13.47
CA ASP A 354 18.46 0.51 -13.41
C ASP A 354 17.75 0.87 -12.11
N MET A 355 16.87 -0.02 -11.64
CA MET A 355 16.17 0.07 -10.37
C MET A 355 17.13 0.18 -9.18
N LEU A 356 18.18 -0.64 -9.17
CA LEU A 356 19.17 -0.64 -8.09
C LEU A 356 20.03 0.61 -8.14
N ILE A 357 20.50 0.98 -9.33
CA ILE A 357 21.28 2.21 -9.49
C ILE A 357 20.49 3.41 -8.99
N ASP A 358 19.23 3.54 -9.39
CA ASP A 358 18.38 4.68 -9.03
C ASP A 358 18.06 4.73 -7.52
N GLY A 359 17.69 3.59 -6.93
CA GLY A 359 17.44 3.50 -5.50
C GLY A 359 18.69 3.78 -4.66
N TYR A 360 19.84 3.20 -5.02
CA TYR A 360 21.10 3.47 -4.33
C TYR A 360 21.60 4.90 -4.53
N ALA A 361 21.54 5.46 -5.73
CA ALA A 361 21.91 6.85 -5.99
C ALA A 361 21.05 7.83 -5.17
N THR A 362 19.75 7.54 -5.05
CA THR A 362 18.84 8.28 -4.18
C THR A 362 19.24 8.18 -2.71
N ARG A 363 19.56 6.98 -2.22
CA ARG A 363 20.03 6.79 -0.83
C ARG A 363 21.36 7.50 -0.57
N CYS A 364 22.33 7.38 -1.47
CA CYS A 364 23.60 8.10 -1.38
C CYS A 364 23.38 9.62 -1.34
N TYR A 365 22.44 10.14 -2.13
CA TYR A 365 22.07 11.55 -2.07
C TYR A 365 21.50 11.94 -0.69
N VAL A 366 20.62 11.12 -0.11
CA VAL A 366 20.02 11.37 1.21
C VAL A 366 21.07 11.35 2.32
N SER A 367 21.94 10.34 2.33
CA SER A 367 22.91 10.13 3.40
C SER A 367 24.12 11.06 3.30
N HIS A 368 24.60 11.32 2.08
CA HIS A 368 25.92 11.90 1.84
C HIS A 368 25.90 13.14 0.93
N GLY A 369 24.74 13.46 0.35
CA GLY A 369 24.55 14.64 -0.50
C GLY A 369 24.88 14.42 -1.98
N LEU A 370 24.73 15.48 -2.78
CA LEU A 370 24.78 15.42 -4.24
C LEU A 370 26.12 14.98 -4.84
N GLY A 371 27.24 15.31 -4.17
CA GLY A 371 28.58 14.97 -4.65
C GLY A 371 28.78 13.45 -4.75
N ASP A 372 28.42 12.74 -3.70
CA ASP A 372 28.63 11.29 -3.60
C ASP A 372 27.62 10.50 -4.44
N ALA A 373 26.38 10.99 -4.57
CA ALA A 373 25.39 10.45 -5.50
C ALA A 373 25.85 10.56 -6.96
N ARG A 374 26.42 11.71 -7.37
CA ARG A 374 26.97 11.87 -8.74
C ARG A 374 28.16 10.96 -8.98
N ALA A 375 29.08 10.86 -8.03
CA ALA A 375 30.23 9.95 -8.13
C ALA A 375 29.79 8.48 -8.25
N LEU A 376 28.70 8.08 -7.60
CA LEU A 376 28.11 6.75 -7.76
C LEU A 376 27.55 6.57 -9.18
N LEU A 377 26.73 7.51 -9.66
CA LEU A 377 26.12 7.42 -10.98
C LEU A 377 27.16 7.39 -12.11
N GLU A 378 28.22 8.20 -12.01
CA GLU A 378 29.33 8.21 -12.96
C GLU A 378 30.03 6.84 -13.03
N GLN A 379 30.25 6.19 -11.88
CA GLN A 379 30.84 4.86 -11.83
C GLN A 379 29.89 3.76 -12.32
N CYS A 380 28.60 3.85 -11.98
CA CYS A 380 27.60 2.95 -12.52
C CYS A 380 27.55 3.05 -14.05
N ALA A 381 27.64 4.25 -14.62
CA ALA A 381 27.68 4.46 -16.07
C ALA A 381 28.94 3.85 -16.73
N GLU A 382 30.07 3.81 -16.03
CA GLU A 382 31.29 3.13 -16.50
C GLU A 382 31.12 1.59 -16.59
N HIS A 383 30.27 1.01 -15.74
CA HIS A 383 30.11 -0.46 -15.60
C HIS A 383 28.85 -1.00 -16.31
N ALA A 384 27.81 -0.18 -16.46
CA ALA A 384 26.50 -0.54 -17.01
C ALA A 384 26.34 -0.27 -18.52
N GLY A 385 27.26 0.50 -19.12
CA GLY A 385 26.99 1.18 -20.39
C GLY A 385 26.15 2.45 -20.17
N PRO A 386 25.72 3.15 -21.25
CA PRO A 386 24.95 4.37 -21.10
C PRO A 386 23.62 4.05 -20.41
N LEU A 387 23.48 4.52 -19.16
CA LEU A 387 22.21 4.54 -18.43
C LEU A 387 21.13 5.19 -19.31
N SER A 388 19.86 4.87 -19.03
CA SER A 388 18.75 5.56 -19.70
C SER A 388 19.00 7.08 -19.65
N ARG A 389 18.82 7.77 -20.79
CA ARG A 389 19.05 9.22 -20.89
C ARG A 389 18.26 10.01 -19.84
N ASP A 390 17.18 9.43 -19.33
CA ASP A 390 16.26 10.05 -18.39
C ASP A 390 16.84 10.16 -16.97
N SER A 391 17.56 9.15 -16.48
CA SER A 391 18.21 9.20 -15.16
C SER A 391 19.34 10.24 -15.11
N HIS A 392 20.20 10.29 -16.13
CA HIS A 392 21.24 11.34 -16.22
C HIS A 392 20.65 12.75 -16.39
N ALA A 393 19.63 12.90 -17.24
CA ALA A 393 18.96 14.19 -17.43
C ALA A 393 18.28 14.68 -16.15
N PHE A 394 17.83 13.75 -15.29
CA PHE A 394 17.26 14.06 -14.00
C PHE A 394 18.29 14.62 -13.01
N TYR A 395 19.36 13.88 -12.71
CA TYR A 395 20.41 14.35 -11.80
C TYR A 395 21.21 15.54 -12.33
N ALA A 396 21.18 15.79 -13.65
CA ALA A 396 21.77 17.00 -14.25
C ALA A 396 20.90 18.27 -14.07
N ARG A 397 19.61 18.13 -13.73
CA ARG A 397 18.71 19.28 -13.45
C ARG A 397 18.83 19.84 -12.03
N PHE A 398 19.44 19.07 -11.12
CA PHE A 398 19.80 19.48 -9.76
C PHE A 398 21.31 19.75 -9.71
#